data_AF-A0A089KFN8-F1
#
_entry.id   AF-A0A089KFN8-F1
#
_cell.length_a   1.000
_cell.length_b   1.000
_cell.length_c   1.000
_cell.angle_alpha   90.00
_cell.angle_beta   90.00
_cell.angle_gamma   90.00
#
_symmetry.space_group_name_H-M   'P 1'
#
loop_
_entity.id
_entity.type
_entity.pdbx_description
1 polymer ?
#
loop_
_entity_poly.entity_id
_entity_poly.type
_entity_poly.pdbx_seq_one_letter_code
_entity_poly.pdbx_strand_id
1 'polypeptide(L)'
;MDNRRAIMSALLRVSMIIFVHFLIVLKLKIRLESFAFENAIHLLQMYLLPILLLSVNAYLYSMTASRKRLMIWSAASIIPSALYLLTIQNNSTLSIDEEPPLLFAKYTLELGLLLPMLYFTVQFLLLFAWLSDWKVKKEGID
;
A
#
# COMPACT_ATOMS: atom_id res chain seq x y z
N MET A 1 16.82 -19.46 6.59
CA MET A 1 15.90 -19.78 5.48
C MET A 1 16.68 -19.59 4.18
N ASP A 2 16.57 -20.50 3.22
CA ASP A 2 17.22 -20.36 1.90
C ASP A 2 16.73 -19.07 1.21
N ASN A 3 17.65 -18.25 0.67
CA ASN A 3 17.34 -16.97 0.02
C ASN A 3 16.29 -17.13 -1.08
N ARG A 4 16.30 -18.22 -1.83
CA ARG A 4 15.29 -18.47 -2.88
C ARG A 4 13.88 -18.60 -2.31
N ARG A 5 13.74 -19.25 -1.15
CA ARG A 5 12.47 -19.39 -0.44
C ARG A 5 12.00 -18.07 0.15
N ALA A 6 12.93 -17.24 0.63
CA ALA A 6 12.63 -15.89 1.12
C ALA A 6 12.07 -14.99 0.01
N ILE A 7 12.72 -14.99 -1.15
CA ILE A 7 12.29 -14.22 -2.32
C ILE A 7 10.91 -14.68 -2.79
N MET A 8 10.70 -15.99 -2.95
CA MET A 8 9.39 -16.53 -3.37
C MET A 8 8.29 -16.17 -2.36
N SER A 9 8.55 -16.31 -1.06
CA SER A 9 7.62 -15.90 0.00
C SER A 9 7.29 -14.40 -0.08
N ALA A 10 8.31 -13.56 -0.30
CA ALA A 10 8.12 -12.12 -0.43
C ALA A 10 7.24 -11.78 -1.64
N LEU A 11 7.52 -12.35 -2.81
CA LEU A 11 6.73 -12.16 -4.03
C LEU A 11 5.27 -12.56 -3.82
N LEU A 12 5.00 -13.74 -3.27
CA LEU A 12 3.64 -14.20 -2.98
C LEU A 12 2.89 -13.25 -2.04
N ARG A 13 3.58 -12.69 -1.03
CA ARG A 13 2.98 -11.75 -0.08
C ARG A 13 2.69 -10.40 -0.72
N VAL A 14 3.61 -9.88 -1.53
CA VAL A 14 3.39 -8.65 -2.30
C VAL A 14 2.18 -8.82 -3.22
N SER A 15 2.13 -9.92 -3.98
CA SER A 15 0.99 -10.23 -4.84
C SER A 15 -0.32 -10.34 -4.06
N MET A 16 -0.31 -11.00 -2.90
CA MET A 16 -1.50 -11.11 -2.03
C MET A 16 -1.96 -9.74 -1.52
N ILE A 17 -1.05 -8.88 -1.08
CA ILE A 17 -1.38 -7.53 -0.60
C ILE A 17 -1.98 -6.70 -1.74
N ILE A 18 -1.34 -6.69 -2.92
CA ILE A 18 -1.85 -5.98 -4.11
C ILE A 18 -3.24 -6.51 -4.48
N PHE A 19 -3.42 -7.84 -4.49
CA PHE A 19 -4.72 -8.46 -4.78
C PHE A 19 -5.80 -8.05 -3.78
N VAL A 20 -5.47 -8.00 -2.47
CA VAL A 20 -6.40 -7.52 -1.45
C VAL A 20 -6.79 -6.05 -1.68
N HIS A 21 -5.85 -5.18 -2.03
CA HIS A 21 -6.17 -3.77 -2.34
C HIS A 21 -7.10 -3.67 -3.55
N PHE A 22 -6.82 -4.44 -4.60
CA PHE A 22 -7.68 -4.51 -5.77
C PHE A 22 -9.10 -4.95 -5.42
N LEU A 23 -9.25 -5.99 -4.58
CA LEU A 23 -10.56 -6.43 -4.09
C LEU A 23 -11.27 -5.36 -3.26
N ILE A 24 -10.55 -4.59 -2.42
CA ILE A 24 -11.13 -3.49 -1.65
C ILE A 24 -11.68 -2.42 -2.59
N VAL A 25 -10.87 -1.95 -3.55
CA VAL A 25 -11.30 -0.95 -4.54
C VAL A 25 -12.55 -1.42 -5.29
N LEU A 26 -12.57 -2.68 -5.75
CA LEU A 26 -13.73 -3.27 -6.42
C LEU A 26 -14.97 -3.33 -5.52
N LYS A 27 -14.82 -3.80 -4.28
CA LYS A 27 -15.95 -3.89 -3.32
C LYS A 27 -16.53 -2.53 -2.99
N LEU A 28 -15.68 -1.51 -2.87
CA LEU A 28 -16.11 -0.14 -2.59
C LEU A 28 -16.67 0.58 -3.82
N LYS A 29 -16.67 -0.08 -5.00
CA LYS A 29 -17.14 0.46 -6.29
C LYS A 29 -16.45 1.79 -6.64
N ILE A 30 -15.22 2.01 -6.18
CA ILE A 30 -14.44 3.19 -6.52
C ILE A 30 -13.95 3.00 -7.96
N ARG A 31 -14.39 3.87 -8.86
CA ARG A 31 -14.07 3.81 -10.28
C ARG A 31 -13.54 5.16 -10.74
N LEU A 32 -12.47 5.14 -11.53
CA LEU A 32 -12.03 6.31 -12.28
C LEU A 32 -13.02 6.55 -13.42
N GLU A 33 -13.64 7.73 -13.47
CA GLU A 33 -14.67 8.05 -14.48
C GLU A 33 -14.10 8.11 -15.91
N SER A 34 -12.80 8.38 -16.08
CA SER A 34 -12.11 8.34 -17.37
C SER A 34 -10.78 7.58 -17.27
N PHE A 35 -10.80 6.28 -17.57
CA PHE A 35 -9.58 5.47 -17.63
C PHE A 35 -8.93 5.55 -19.02
N ALA A 36 -8.30 6.69 -19.33
CA ALA A 36 -7.46 6.84 -20.51
C ALA A 36 -6.11 6.12 -20.33
N PHE A 37 -5.47 5.72 -21.42
CA PHE A 37 -4.16 5.06 -21.39
C PHE A 37 -3.09 5.93 -20.70
N GLU A 38 -3.14 7.25 -20.90
CA GLU A 38 -2.25 8.22 -20.25
C GLU A 38 -2.40 8.18 -18.72
N ASN A 39 -3.64 8.12 -18.23
CA ASN A 39 -3.92 7.99 -16.79
C ASN A 39 -3.36 6.68 -16.22
N ALA A 40 -3.35 5.60 -17.00
CA ALA A 40 -2.76 4.32 -16.57
C ALA A 40 -1.24 4.40 -16.42
N ILE A 41 -0.54 5.11 -17.32
CA ILE A 41 0.91 5.33 -17.22
C ILE A 41 1.24 6.16 -15.97
N HIS A 42 0.49 7.25 -15.75
CA HIS A 42 0.70 8.10 -14.57
C HIS A 42 0.45 7.34 -13.27
N LEU A 43 -0.64 6.57 -13.18
CA LEU A 43 -0.89 5.69 -12.04
C LEU A 43 0.27 4.73 -11.82
N LEU A 44 0.74 4.05 -12.88
CA LEU A 44 1.85 3.12 -12.76
C LEU A 44 3.12 3.79 -12.19
N GLN A 45 3.46 4.99 -12.67
CA GLN A 45 4.61 5.76 -12.18
C GLN A 45 4.47 6.10 -10.69
N MET A 46 3.28 6.52 -10.26
CA MET A 46 3.01 6.90 -8.87
C MET A 46 3.05 5.70 -7.92
N TYR A 47 2.65 4.52 -8.38
CA TYR A 47 2.67 3.29 -7.58
C TYR A 47 4.00 2.54 -7.61
N LEU A 48 4.91 2.84 -8.54
CA LEU A 48 6.17 2.11 -8.69
C LEU A 48 7.02 2.14 -7.42
N LEU A 49 7.24 3.32 -6.86
CA LEU A 49 8.05 3.48 -5.65
C LEU A 49 7.40 2.83 -4.40
N PRO A 50 6.09 3.03 -4.12
CA PRO A 50 5.38 2.29 -3.07
C PRO A 50 5.49 0.75 -3.22
N ILE A 51 5.36 0.21 -4.43
CA ILE A 51 5.45 -1.23 -4.70
C ILE A 51 6.87 -1.75 -4.49
N LEU A 52 7.89 -0.99 -4.91
CA LEU A 52 9.29 -1.33 -4.67
C LEU A 52 9.57 -1.41 -3.17
N LEU A 53 9.11 -0.41 -2.41
CA LEU A 53 9.31 -0.36 -0.97
C LEU A 53 8.55 -1.49 -0.24
N LEU A 54 7.32 -1.79 -0.68
CA LEU A 54 6.57 -2.96 -0.22
C LEU A 54 7.35 -4.25 -0.45
N SER A 55 8.00 -4.40 -1.61
CA SER A 55 8.77 -5.59 -1.97
C SER A 55 10.01 -5.74 -1.10
N VAL A 56 10.73 -4.64 -0.83
CA VAL A 56 11.87 -4.62 0.10
C VAL A 56 11.42 -5.02 1.51
N ASN A 57 10.35 -4.41 2.03
CA ASN A 57 9.82 -4.76 3.35
C ASN A 57 9.35 -6.21 3.39
N ALA A 58 8.63 -6.70 2.38
CA ALA A 58 8.17 -8.08 2.31
C ALA A 58 9.34 -9.08 2.42
N TYR A 59 10.46 -8.77 1.76
CA TYR A 59 11.69 -9.56 1.87
C TYR A 59 12.28 -9.51 3.28
N LEU A 60 12.50 -8.31 3.83
CA LEU A 60 13.09 -8.12 5.16
C LEU A 60 12.28 -8.80 6.26
N TYR A 61 10.95 -8.63 6.23
CA TYR A 61 10.05 -9.26 7.20
C TYR A 61 9.91 -10.77 6.98
N SER A 62 10.09 -11.27 5.76
CA SER A 62 10.15 -12.72 5.48
C SER A 62 11.44 -13.36 5.99
N MET A 63 12.55 -12.61 6.03
CA MET A 63 13.81 -13.12 6.59
C MET A 63 13.77 -13.26 8.12
N THR A 64 12.94 -12.46 8.80
CA THR A 64 12.75 -12.61 10.25
C THR A 64 11.90 -13.82 10.62
N ALA A 65 12.35 -14.63 11.60
CA ALA A 65 11.63 -15.82 12.07
C ALA A 65 10.30 -15.51 12.81
N SER A 66 10.05 -14.26 13.17
CA SER A 66 8.87 -13.89 13.96
C SER A 66 7.61 -13.76 13.12
N ARG A 67 6.72 -14.76 13.22
CA ARG A 67 5.37 -14.73 12.63
C ARG A 67 4.56 -13.50 13.07
N LYS A 68 4.72 -13.07 14.33
CA LYS A 68 4.04 -11.88 14.87
C LYS A 68 4.41 -10.62 14.10
N ARG A 69 5.71 -10.40 13.84
CA ARG A 69 6.18 -9.22 13.08
C ARG A 69 5.66 -9.24 11.65
N LEU A 70 5.63 -10.42 11.02
CA LEU A 70 5.11 -10.59 9.68
C LEU A 70 3.60 -10.28 9.59
N MET A 71 2.82 -10.70 10.60
CA MET A 71 1.40 -10.35 10.70
C MET A 71 1.19 -8.84 10.90
N ILE A 72 1.97 -8.22 11.80
CA ILE A 72 1.91 -6.77 12.02
C ILE A 72 2.23 -6.01 10.73
N TRP A 73 3.30 -6.38 10.03
CA TRP A 73 3.65 -5.78 8.74
C TRP A 73 2.53 -5.96 7.71
N SER A 74 1.95 -7.16 7.60
CA SER A 74 0.86 -7.42 6.65
C SER A 74 -0.38 -6.58 6.96
N ALA A 75 -0.75 -6.49 8.24
CA ALA A 75 -1.89 -5.68 8.70
C ALA A 75 -1.64 -4.19 8.47
N ALA A 76 -0.47 -3.68 8.83
CA ALA A 76 -0.08 -2.28 8.57
C ALA A 76 -0.01 -1.97 7.08
N SER A 77 0.30 -2.95 6.24
CA SER A 77 0.33 -2.79 4.78
C SER A 77 -1.05 -2.81 4.11
N ILE A 78 -2.15 -3.11 4.84
CA ILE A 78 -3.51 -3.22 4.28
C ILE A 78 -4.50 -2.29 4.98
N ILE A 79 -4.46 -2.21 6.31
CA ILE A 79 -5.50 -1.53 7.10
C ILE A 79 -5.52 -0.01 6.83
N PRO A 80 -4.40 0.73 6.83
CA PRO A 80 -4.42 2.19 6.64
C PRO A 80 -5.00 2.60 5.30
N SER A 81 -4.59 1.93 4.22
CA SER A 81 -5.11 2.14 2.87
C SER A 81 -6.57 1.73 2.75
N ALA A 82 -6.99 0.62 3.36
CA ALA A 82 -8.39 0.21 3.38
C ALA A 82 -9.29 1.25 4.10
N LEU A 83 -8.86 1.74 5.26
CA LEU A 83 -9.57 2.78 6.01
C LEU A 83 -9.65 4.08 5.21
N TYR A 84 -8.56 4.49 4.56
CA TYR A 84 -8.56 5.67 3.70
C TYR A 84 -9.52 5.52 2.51
N LEU A 85 -9.56 4.36 1.86
CA LEU A 85 -10.52 4.12 0.78
C LEU A 85 -11.97 4.15 1.28
N LEU A 86 -12.25 3.67 2.49
CA LEU A 86 -13.57 3.76 3.13
C LEU A 86 -13.98 5.20 3.42
N THR A 87 -13.06 6.04 3.91
CA THR A 87 -13.37 7.46 4.17
C THR A 87 -13.68 8.21 2.88
N ILE A 88 -12.91 7.97 1.81
CA ILE A 88 -13.17 8.53 0.48
C ILE A 88 -14.55 8.12 -0.02
N GLN A 89 -14.89 6.83 0.06
CA GLN A 89 -16.18 6.33 -0.39
C GLN A 89 -17.32 7.02 0.36
N ASN A 90 -17.27 7.06 1.69
CA ASN A 90 -18.32 7.67 2.52
C ASN A 90 -18.50 9.17 2.24
N ASN A 91 -17.40 9.91 2.09
CA ASN A 91 -17.47 11.35 1.79
C ASN A 91 -18.08 11.61 0.41
N SER A 92 -17.72 10.78 -0.59
CA SER A 92 -18.23 10.90 -1.96
C SER A 92 -19.69 10.49 -2.14
N THR A 93 -20.27 9.72 -1.20
CA THR A 93 -21.70 9.40 -1.19
C THR A 93 -22.55 10.48 -0.53
N LEU A 94 -21.94 11.36 0.26
CA LEU A 94 -22.62 12.48 0.92
C LEU A 94 -22.67 13.73 0.03
N SER A 95 -21.73 13.88 -0.90
CA SER A 95 -21.60 15.01 -1.83
C SER A 95 -22.45 14.85 -3.09
N ILE A 96 -23.74 14.47 -2.97
CA ILE A 96 -24.64 14.31 -4.12
C ILE A 96 -24.96 15.66 -4.79
N ASP A 97 -24.73 16.79 -4.11
CA ASP A 97 -25.15 18.13 -4.57
C ASP A 97 -24.03 19.07 -5.05
N GLU A 98 -22.77 18.64 -5.07
CA GLU A 98 -21.67 19.48 -5.57
C GLU A 98 -20.96 18.80 -6.75
N GLU A 99 -21.12 19.37 -7.95
CA GLU A 99 -20.32 19.00 -9.12
C GLU A 99 -18.83 19.14 -8.75
N PRO A 100 -18.02 18.09 -8.91
CA PRO A 100 -16.59 18.21 -8.67
C PRO A 100 -16.00 19.24 -9.64
N PRO A 101 -15.09 20.12 -9.16
CA PRO A 101 -14.48 21.12 -10.02
C PRO A 101 -13.86 20.43 -11.24
N LEU A 102 -14.18 20.97 -12.43
CA LEU A 102 -13.89 20.55 -13.82
C LEU A 102 -12.48 19.97 -14.14
N LEU A 103 -11.54 19.98 -13.20
CA LEU A 103 -10.16 19.53 -13.40
C LEU A 103 -9.87 18.11 -12.89
N PHE A 104 -10.74 17.49 -12.08
CA PHE A 104 -10.50 16.13 -11.57
C PHE A 104 -11.76 15.25 -11.67
N ALA A 105 -11.72 14.24 -12.53
CA ALA A 105 -12.68 13.15 -12.55
C ALA A 105 -12.76 12.47 -11.16
N LYS A 106 -13.93 12.00 -10.75
CA LYS A 106 -14.18 11.46 -9.41
C LYS A 106 -13.12 10.42 -9.01
N TYR A 107 -12.52 10.60 -7.81
CA TYR A 107 -11.46 9.75 -7.22
C TYR A 107 -10.06 9.82 -7.87
N THR A 108 -9.84 10.65 -8.89
CA THR A 108 -8.55 10.69 -9.61
C THR A 108 -7.41 11.18 -8.74
N LEU A 109 -7.63 12.20 -7.91
CA LEU A 109 -6.60 12.74 -7.03
C LEU A 109 -6.33 11.77 -5.87
N GLU A 110 -7.37 11.17 -5.33
CA GLU A 110 -7.33 10.22 -4.22
C GLU A 110 -6.59 8.94 -4.59
N LEU A 111 -6.93 8.33 -5.71
CA LEU A 111 -6.28 7.11 -6.20
C LEU A 111 -4.95 7.40 -6.90
N GLY A 112 -4.83 8.53 -7.58
CA GLY A 112 -3.67 8.87 -8.39
C GLY A 112 -2.49 9.41 -7.59
N LEU A 113 -2.76 10.10 -6.48
CA LEU A 113 -1.73 10.83 -5.74
C LEU A 113 -1.75 10.48 -4.24
N LEU A 114 -2.90 10.64 -3.59
CA LEU A 114 -2.98 10.54 -2.13
C LEU A 114 -2.80 9.09 -1.62
N LEU A 115 -3.46 8.11 -2.25
CA LEU A 115 -3.32 6.70 -1.87
C LEU A 115 -1.88 6.19 -2.05
N PRO A 116 -1.21 6.41 -3.21
CA PRO A 116 0.21 6.09 -3.34
C PRO A 116 1.09 6.75 -2.29
N MET A 117 0.89 8.05 -2.00
CA MET A 117 1.67 8.78 -1.00
C MET A 117 1.45 8.27 0.43
N LEU A 118 0.20 7.98 0.80
CA LEU A 118 -0.13 7.34 2.07
C LEU A 118 0.58 5.99 2.18
N TYR A 119 0.50 5.18 1.12
CA TYR A 119 1.10 3.86 1.09
C TYR A 119 2.63 3.93 1.21
N PHE A 120 3.25 4.85 0.47
CA PHE A 120 4.67 5.13 0.56
C PHE A 120 5.08 5.47 2.00
N THR A 121 4.34 6.39 2.63
CA THR A 121 4.62 6.83 4.01
C THR A 121 4.56 5.66 5.00
N VAL A 122 3.51 4.83 4.91
CA VAL A 122 3.36 3.64 5.77
C VAL A 122 4.50 2.65 5.54
N GLN A 123 4.83 2.33 4.29
CA GLN A 123 5.93 1.41 3.99
C GLN A 123 7.28 1.95 4.43
N PHE A 124 7.49 3.26 4.35
CA PHE A 124 8.71 3.91 4.80
C PHE A 124 8.87 3.85 6.32
N LEU A 125 7.78 4.09 7.06
CA LEU A 125 7.75 3.91 8.52
C LEU A 125 8.03 2.45 8.93
N LEU A 126 7.48 1.48 8.20
CA LEU A 126 7.74 0.06 8.46
C LEU A 126 9.20 -0.31 8.19
N LEU A 127 9.82 0.25 7.14
CA LEU A 127 11.24 0.06 6.87
C LEU A 127 12.09 0.62 8.02
N PHE A 128 11.79 1.84 8.48
CA PHE A 128 12.48 2.43 9.63
C PHE A 128 12.30 1.61 10.90
N ALA A 129 11.08 1.15 11.19
CA ALA A 129 10.80 0.31 12.35
C ALA A 129 11.59 -1.01 12.30
N TRP A 130 11.76 -1.59 11.09
CA TRP A 130 12.60 -2.76 10.91
C TRP A 130 14.08 -2.44 11.14
N LEU A 131 14.59 -1.34 10.57
CA LEU A 131 15.99 -0.92 10.71
C LEU A 131 16.37 -0.60 12.16
N SER A 132 15.50 0.09 12.90
CA SER A 132 15.71 0.41 14.31
C SER A 132 15.81 -0.86 15.15
N ASP A 133 14.88 -1.82 14.97
CA ASP A 133 14.92 -3.11 15.67
C ASP A 133 16.16 -3.94 15.29
N TRP A 134 16.58 -3.91 14.03
CA TRP A 134 17.81 -4.58 13.59
C TRP A 134 19.05 -3.97 14.26
N LYS A 135 19.12 -2.64 14.35
CA LYS A 135 20.22 -1.94 15.01
C LYS A 135 20.29 -2.29 16.50
N VAL A 136 19.16 -2.24 17.21
CA VAL A 136 19.07 -2.60 18.64
C VAL A 136 19.57 -4.03 18.89
N LYS A 137 19.14 -5.00 18.08
CA LYS A 137 19.61 -6.40 18.17
C LYS A 137 21.09 -6.56 17.88
N LYS A 138 21.64 -5.76 16.97
CA LYS A 138 23.06 -5.77 16.64
C LYS A 138 23.91 -5.19 17.77
N GLU A 139 23.39 -4.19 18.48
CA GLU A 139 24.06 -3.51 19.59
C GLU A 139 23.89 -4.23 20.93
N GLY A 140 23.04 -5.26 21.00
CA GLY A 140 22.85 -6.08 22.21
C GLY A 140 22.15 -5.35 23.36
N ILE A 141 21.40 -4.28 23.03
CA ILE A 141 20.62 -3.51 23.98
C ILE A 141 19.24 -4.16 24.03
N ASP A 142 19.03 -5.09 24.98
CA ASP A 142 17.71 -5.70 25.24
C ASP A 142 16.80 -4.77 26.07
#